data_AF-A0A0W0X561-F1
#
_entry.id   AF-A0A0W0X561-F1
#
_cell.length_a   1.000
_cell.length_b   1.000
_cell.length_c   1.000
_cell.angle_alpha   90.00
_cell.angle_beta   90.00
_cell.angle_gamma   90.00
#
_symmetry.space_group_name_H-M   'P 1'
#
loop_
_entity.id
_entity.type
_entity.pdbx_description
1 polymer ?
#
loop_
_entity_poly.entity_id
_entity_poly.type
_entity_poly.pdbx_seq_one_letter_code
_entity_poly.pdbx_strand_id
1 'polypeptide(L)' 'MTWGVTHKFGKLVKGRPTILVKDGEIIWEALEKNQVSKDDLLEMVRDKLHMMHLNQIKEARLERTGKISFIIKNNN' A
#
# COMPACT_ATOMS: atom_id res chain seq x y z
N MET A 1 -37.67 10.02 5.60
CA MET A 1 -36.62 8.99 5.44
C MET A 1 -35.38 9.65 4.85
N THR A 2 -34.26 9.66 5.57
CA THR A 2 -32.98 10.13 5.04
C THR A 2 -32.15 8.93 4.60
N TRP A 3 -31.77 8.86 3.32
CA TRP A 3 -30.63 8.03 2.94
C TRP A 3 -29.79 8.74 1.90
N GLY A 4 -28.81 9.50 2.40
CA GLY A 4 -27.74 10.06 1.59
C GLY A 4 -26.71 8.98 1.31
N VAL A 5 -26.76 8.38 0.13
CA VAL A 5 -25.64 7.63 -0.42
C VAL A 5 -24.65 8.61 -1.03
N THR A 6 -23.69 9.04 -0.22
CA THR A 6 -22.51 9.73 -0.74
C THR A 6 -21.63 8.69 -1.44
N HIS A 7 -21.88 8.43 -2.73
CA HIS A 7 -20.91 7.76 -3.59
C HIS A 7 -19.72 8.70 -3.78
N LYS A 8 -18.79 8.67 -2.82
CA LYS A 8 -17.43 9.23 -2.94
C LYS A 8 -16.38 8.14 -3.17
N PHE A 9 -16.80 6.97 -3.66
CA PHE A 9 -15.89 5.97 -4.22
C PHE A 9 -15.46 6.40 -5.61
N GLY A 10 -14.42 7.22 -5.71
CA GLY A 10 -13.95 7.67 -7.03
C GLY A 10 -13.00 8.85 -7.03
N LYS A 11 -12.08 8.93 -6.06
CA LYS A 11 -10.89 9.80 -6.19
C LYS A 11 -9.60 8.98 -6.09
N LEU A 12 -9.56 7.86 -6.80
CA LEU A 12 -8.36 7.11 -7.13
C LEU A 12 -8.28 7.10 -8.66
N VAL A 13 -7.24 7.53 -9.34
CA VAL A 13 -5.81 7.56 -9.02
C VAL A 13 -5.25 8.74 -9.83
N LYS A 14 -4.72 9.79 -9.19
CA LYS A 14 -4.02 10.87 -9.90
C LYS A 14 -2.64 10.38 -10.35
N GLY A 15 -2.57 9.48 -11.33
CA GLY A 15 -1.42 9.17 -12.20
C GLY A 15 -0.05 8.84 -11.59
N ARG A 16 0.11 8.88 -10.26
CA ARG A 16 1.37 8.72 -9.54
C ARG A 16 1.29 7.47 -8.67
N PRO A 17 2.39 6.70 -8.56
CA PRO A 17 2.44 5.57 -7.66
C PRO A 17 2.19 6.04 -6.23
N THR A 18 1.43 5.25 -5.46
CA THR A 18 1.12 5.59 -4.07
C THR A 18 2.03 4.82 -3.14
N ILE A 19 2.69 5.51 -2.22
CA ILE A 19 3.52 4.88 -1.20
C ILE A 19 2.58 4.29 -0.13
N LEU A 20 2.67 2.99 0.10
CA LEU A 20 1.90 2.25 1.12
C LEU A 20 2.73 1.97 2.38
N VAL A 21 4.05 1.80 2.23
CA VAL A 21 4.99 1.62 3.35
C VAL A 21 6.17 2.52 3.10
N LYS A 22 6.67 3.18 4.15
CA LYS A 22 7.88 3.99 4.09
C LYS A 22 8.74 3.72 5.33
N ASP A 23 10.00 3.38 5.11
CA ASP A 23 10.98 3.05 6.13
C ASP A 23 10.53 1.98 7.15
N GLY A 24 9.66 1.06 6.71
CA GLY A 24 9.08 -0.01 7.52
C GLY A 24 7.80 0.38 8.26
N GLU A 25 7.36 1.63 8.13
CA GLU A 25 6.11 2.13 8.66
C GLU A 25 4.98 2.09 7.62
N ILE A 26 3.83 1.56 8.02
CA ILE A 26 2.66 1.47 7.14
C ILE A 26 1.95 2.82 7.10
N ILE A 27 1.67 3.31 5.89
CA ILE A 27 0.88 4.52 5.67
C ILE A 27 -0.61 4.12 5.58
N TRP A 28 -1.28 4.09 6.73
CA TRP A 28 -2.68 3.66 6.87
C TRP A 28 -3.65 4.42 5.96
N GLU A 29 -3.48 5.73 5.85
CA GLU A 29 -4.29 6.54 4.93
C GLU A 29 -4.15 6.10 3.47
N ALA A 30 -2.97 5.64 3.06
CA ALA A 30 -2.71 5.19 1.71
C ALA A 30 -3.33 3.81 1.47
N LEU A 31 -3.27 2.92 2.47
CA LEU A 31 -3.98 1.64 2.45
C LEU A 31 -5.49 1.83 2.31
N GLU A 32 -6.10 2.66 3.16
CA GLU A 32 -7.54 2.94 3.13
C GLU A 32 -7.97 3.57 1.81
N LYS A 33 -7.22 4.57 1.33
CA LYS A 33 -7.48 5.18 0.03
C LYS A 33 -7.43 4.14 -1.09
N ASN A 34 -6.47 3.23 -1.09
CA ASN A 34 -6.34 2.22 -2.14
C ASN A 34 -7.18 0.95 -1.91
N GLN A 35 -8.00 0.90 -0.85
CA GLN A 35 -8.77 -0.30 -0.46
C GLN A 35 -7.86 -1.54 -0.26
N VAL A 36 -6.61 -1.31 0.16
CA VAL A 36 -5.64 -2.37 0.46
C VAL A 36 -5.69 -2.63 1.95
N SER A 37 -5.88 -3.89 2.34
CA SER A 37 -5.84 -4.28 3.74
C SER A 37 -4.40 -4.51 4.21
N LYS A 38 -4.16 -4.34 5.52
CA LYS A 38 -2.85 -4.69 6.09
C LYS A 38 -2.48 -6.15 5.83
N ASP A 39 -3.45 -7.05 5.90
CA ASP A 39 -3.24 -8.49 5.67
C ASP A 39 -2.76 -8.74 4.24
N ASP A 40 -3.47 -8.20 3.24
CA ASP A 40 -3.10 -8.24 1.82
C ASP A 40 -1.69 -7.67 1.57
N LEU A 41 -1.33 -6.55 2.22
CA LEU A 41 0.02 -6.01 2.17
C LEU A 41 1.06 -6.98 2.76
N LEU A 42 0.78 -7.60 3.90
CA LEU A 42 1.68 -8.57 4.52
C LEU A 42 1.82 -9.86 3.70
N GLU A 43 0.72 -10.33 3.09
CA GLU A 43 0.73 -11.47 2.17
C GLU A 43 1.61 -11.17 0.95
N MET A 44 1.47 -9.99 0.35
CA MET A 44 2.32 -9.57 -0.77
C MET A 44 3.78 -9.42 -0.40
N VAL A 45 4.08 -8.87 0.79
CA VAL A 45 5.46 -8.80 1.31
C VAL A 45 6.03 -10.20 1.48
N ARG A 46 5.25 -11.13 2.03
CA ARG A 46 5.66 -12.52 2.21
C ARG A 46 5.86 -13.23 0.87
N ASP A 47 4.99 -13.04 -0.11
CA ASP A 47 5.08 -13.64 -1.44
C ASP A 47 6.27 -13.08 -2.26
N LYS A 48 6.47 -11.76 -2.24
CA LYS A 48 7.46 -11.09 -3.10
C LYS A 48 8.86 -11.03 -2.52
N LEU A 49 8.98 -10.78 -1.21
CA LEU A 49 10.26 -10.60 -0.54
C LEU A 49 10.69 -11.84 0.24
N HIS A 50 9.79 -12.81 0.47
CA HIS A 50 9.99 -13.94 1.38
C HIS A 50 10.45 -13.49 2.79
N MET A 51 10.10 -12.27 3.18
CA MET A 51 10.46 -11.66 4.45
C MET A 51 9.20 -11.44 5.29
N MET A 52 9.31 -11.65 6.60
CA MET A 52 8.22 -11.39 7.55
C MET A 52 8.29 -9.99 8.17
N HIS A 53 9.40 -9.29 7.99
CA HIS A 53 9.69 -8.04 8.68
C HIS A 53 9.65 -6.83 7.74
N LEU A 54 8.65 -5.98 7.93
CA LEU A 54 8.54 -4.69 7.24
C LEU A 54 9.74 -3.77 7.51
N ASN A 55 10.48 -3.97 8.61
CA ASN A 55 11.63 -3.13 8.97
C ASN A 55 12.74 -3.11 7.90
N GLN A 56 12.86 -4.19 7.11
CA GLN A 56 13.81 -4.30 6.00
C GLN A 56 13.33 -3.58 4.73
N ILE A 57 12.07 -3.14 4.70
CA ILE A 57 11.47 -2.43 3.55
C ILE A 57 11.72 -0.94 3.72
N LYS A 58 12.40 -0.34 2.75
CA LYS A 58 12.56 1.10 2.63
C LYS A 58 11.29 1.75 2.11
N GLU A 59 10.66 1.16 1.10
CA GLU A 59 9.43 1.71 0.54
C GLU A 59 8.60 0.63 -0.18
N ALA A 60 7.28 0.65 -0.02
CA ALA A 60 6.36 -0.13 -0.84
C ALA A 60 5.47 0.82 -1.64
N ARG A 61 5.40 0.62 -2.96
CA ARG A 61 4.63 1.46 -3.89
C ARG A 61 3.56 0.67 -4.60
N LEU A 62 2.34 1.16 -4.58
CA LEU A 62 1.27 0.68 -5.45
C LEU A 62 1.33 1.40 -6.80
N GLU A 63 1.65 0.64 -7.83
CA GLU A 63 1.72 1.10 -9.21
C GLU A 63 0.31 1.20 -9.83
N ARG A 64 0.17 1.98 -10.91
CA ARG A 64 -1.10 2.13 -11.64
C ARG A 64 -1.66 0.79 -12.15
N THR A 65 -0.78 -0.18 -12.39
CA THR A 65 -1.16 -1.52 -12.84
C THR A 65 -1.82 -2.36 -11.74
N GLY A 66 -1.87 -1.86 -10.50
CA GLY A 66 -2.32 -2.62 -9.33
C GLY A 66 -1.21 -3.50 -8.72
N LYS A 67 0.01 -3.45 -9.28
CA LYS A 67 1.15 -4.19 -8.74
C LYS A 67 1.80 -3.40 -7.61
N ILE A 68 2.19 -4.09 -6.53
CA ILE A 68 3.04 -3.49 -5.50
C ILE A 68 4.50 -3.77 -5.80
N SER A 69 5.31 -2.72 -5.80
CA SER A 69 6.76 -2.79 -5.89
C SER A 69 7.36 -2.50 -4.52
N PHE A 70 8.36 -3.29 -4.13
CA PHE A 70 9.05 -3.15 -2.85
C PHE A 70 10.51 -2.73 -3.06
N ILE A 71 10.95 -1.76 -2.26
CA ILE A 71 12.32 -1.28 -2.19
C ILE A 71 12.85 -1.69 -0.82
N ILE A 72 13.90 -2.50 -0.76
CA ILE A 72 14.55 -2.92 0.49
C ILE A 72 15.59 -1.89 0.94
N LYS A 73 15.80 -1.78 2.26
CA LYS A 73 16.90 -1.00 2.83
C LYS A 73 18.21 -1.76 2.54
N ASN A 74 19.10 -1.18 1.74
CA ASN A 74 20.45 -1.72 1.60
C ASN A 74 21.24 -1.36 2.86
N ASN A 75 21.45 -2.33 3.75
CA ASN A 75 22.29 -2.17 4.93
C ASN A 75 23.70 -2.61 4.51
N ASN A 76 24.54 -1.64 4.15
CA ASN A 76 25.95 -1.85 3.83
C ASN A 76 26.79 -1.77 5.10
#